data_AF-A0A382Z4Q5-F1
#
_entry.id   AF-A0A382Z4Q5-F1
#
_cell.length_a   1.000
_cell.length_b   1.000
_cell.length_c   1.000
_cell.angle_alpha   90.00
_cell.angle_beta   90.00
_cell.angle_gamma   90.00
#
_symmetry.space_group_name_H-M   'P 1'
#
loop_
_entity.id
_entity.type
_entity.pdbx_description
1 polymer ?
#
loop_
_entity_poly.entity_id
_entity_poly.type
_entity_poly.pdbx_seq_one_letter_code
_entity_poly.pdbx_strand_id
1 'polypeptide(L)'
;MEYTEKQLKFLSAAIVKYGEGAVIAKETISEIADENGLKFPYWLTDTRRLGAFTKVDKDTYRLPALNGGEGATIADVVETPVVVDKAAEVVVESKNA
;
A
#
# COMPACT_ATOMS: atom_id res chain seq x y z
N MET A 1 -13.70 13.17 12.14
CA MET A 1 -12.22 13.28 12.15
C MET A 1 -11.85 13.89 10.82
N GLU A 2 -11.20 15.06 10.81
CA GLU A 2 -10.76 15.70 9.57
C GLU A 2 -9.26 15.46 9.37
N TYR A 3 -8.88 15.06 8.15
CA TYR A 3 -7.49 14.92 7.78
C TYR A 3 -6.86 16.29 7.55
N THR A 4 -5.62 16.47 8.01
CA THR A 4 -4.81 17.65 7.68
C THR A 4 -4.44 17.65 6.19
N GLU A 5 -4.11 18.82 5.64
CA GLU A 5 -3.71 18.95 4.22
C GLU A 5 -2.57 17.99 3.82
N LYS A 6 -1.62 17.74 4.72
CA LYS A 6 -0.51 16.79 4.47
C LYS A 6 -1.01 15.35 4.40
N GLN A 7 -1.99 14.99 5.21
CA GLN A 7 -2.61 13.67 5.21
C GLN A 7 -3.45 13.46 3.96
N LEU A 8 -4.23 14.47 3.56
CA LEU A 8 -4.98 14.45 2.31
C LEU A 8 -4.05 14.36 1.10
N LYS A 9 -2.92 15.06 1.10
CA LYS A 9 -1.92 14.99 0.02
C LYS A 9 -1.32 13.59 -0.09
N PHE A 10 -0.96 12.97 1.04
CA PHE A 10 -0.49 11.58 1.06
C PHE A 10 -1.57 10.61 0.58
N LEU A 11 -2.78 10.70 1.15
CA LEU A 11 -3.90 9.82 0.79
C LEU A 11 -4.24 9.94 -0.68
N SER A 12 -4.34 11.16 -1.21
CA SER A 12 -4.62 11.39 -2.62
C SER A 12 -3.54 10.76 -3.51
N ALA A 13 -2.26 10.95 -3.20
CA ALA A 13 -1.17 10.32 -3.96
C ALA A 13 -1.21 8.78 -3.86
N ALA A 14 -1.45 8.25 -2.67
CA ALA A 14 -1.52 6.81 -2.43
C ALA A 14 -2.73 6.17 -3.14
N ILE A 15 -3.89 6.81 -3.08
CA ILE A 15 -5.14 6.40 -3.75
C ILE A 15 -4.99 6.50 -5.27
N VAL A 16 -4.34 7.53 -5.79
CA VAL A 16 -4.06 7.66 -7.24
C VAL A 16 -3.12 6.55 -7.73
N LYS A 17 -2.14 6.13 -6.92
CA LYS A 17 -1.22 5.03 -7.29
C LYS A 17 -1.81 3.63 -7.10
N TYR A 18 -2.48 3.37 -5.98
CA TYR A 18 -2.87 2.02 -5.54
C TYR A 18 -4.37 1.79 -5.48
N GLY A 19 -5.18 2.85 -5.45
CA GLY A 19 -6.63 2.78 -5.28
C GLY A 19 -7.12 3.08 -3.86
N GLU A 20 -8.39 3.45 -3.76
CA GLU A 20 -9.06 3.69 -2.48
C GLU A 20 -9.31 2.37 -1.75
N GLY A 21 -8.98 2.29 -0.45
CA GLY A 21 -9.10 1.03 0.30
C GLY A 21 -8.02 0.00 -0.03
N ALA A 22 -6.99 0.37 -0.81
CA ALA A 22 -5.88 -0.52 -1.15
C ALA A 22 -5.07 -0.89 0.10
N VAL A 23 -4.63 -2.14 0.13
CA VAL A 23 -3.84 -2.71 1.22
C VAL A 23 -2.38 -2.68 0.79
N ILE A 24 -1.58 -1.85 1.45
CA ILE A 24 -0.18 -1.61 1.11
C ILE A 24 0.74 -1.88 2.29
N ALA A 25 1.98 -2.25 2.00
CA ALA A 25 2.98 -2.52 3.04
C ALA A 25 3.52 -1.22 3.65
N LYS A 26 4.08 -1.34 4.85
CA LYS A 26 4.75 -0.24 5.56
C LYS A 26 5.86 0.40 4.75
N GLU A 27 6.63 -0.41 4.02
CA GLU A 27 7.68 0.05 3.11
C GLU A 27 7.10 0.95 2.02
N THR A 28 6.02 0.50 1.37
CA THR A 28 5.31 1.23 0.33
C THR A 28 4.76 2.57 0.84
N ILE A 29 4.24 2.60 2.06
CA ILE A 29 3.82 3.84 2.72
C ILE A 29 4.99 4.82 2.87
N SER A 30 6.18 4.32 3.21
CA SER A 30 7.38 5.13 3.31
C SER A 30 7.83 5.65 1.95
N GLU A 31 7.78 4.81 0.92
CA GLU A 31 8.12 5.19 -0.45
C GLU A 31 7.20 6.29 -0.98
N ILE A 32 5.87 6.12 -0.86
CA ILE A 32 4.91 7.14 -1.29
C ILE A 32 5.14 8.45 -0.54
N ALA A 33 5.42 8.39 0.76
CA ALA A 33 5.69 9.58 1.55
C ALA A 33 6.95 10.30 1.04
N ASP A 34 8.05 9.57 0.83
CA ASP A 34 9.32 10.10 0.34
C ASP A 34 9.19 10.68 -1.07
N GLU A 35 8.54 9.96 -2.01
CA GLU A 35 8.25 10.42 -3.37
C GLU A 35 7.44 11.71 -3.40
N ASN A 36 6.58 11.93 -2.41
CA ASN A 36 5.77 13.14 -2.29
C ASN A 36 6.43 14.25 -1.45
N GLY A 37 7.66 14.02 -0.95
CA GLY A 37 8.37 14.94 -0.05
C GLY A 37 7.65 15.11 1.31
N LEU A 38 6.88 14.10 1.72
CA LEU A 38 6.13 14.05 2.97
C LEU A 38 6.84 13.17 4.00
N LYS A 39 6.56 13.43 5.28
CA LYS A 39 7.05 12.56 6.36
C LYS A 39 6.20 11.31 6.47
N PHE A 40 6.81 10.24 6.97
CA PHE A 40 6.15 8.98 7.23
C PHE A 40 4.84 9.17 8.04
N PRO A 41 3.68 8.71 7.54
CA PRO A 41 2.39 8.94 8.15
C PRO A 41 2.16 8.03 9.37
N TYR A 42 2.80 8.35 10.51
CA TYR A 42 2.61 7.61 11.76
C TYR A 42 1.15 7.55 12.21
N TRP A 43 0.33 8.55 11.88
CA TRP A 43 -1.10 8.52 12.19
C TRP A 43 -1.83 7.32 11.57
N LEU A 44 -1.35 6.81 10.43
CA LEU A 44 -1.90 5.66 9.71
C LEU A 44 -1.32 4.33 10.20
N THR A 45 -0.12 4.30 10.77
CA THR A 45 0.49 3.04 11.25
C THR A 45 0.43 2.85 12.76
N ASP A 46 0.20 3.92 13.51
CA ASP A 46 0.21 3.93 14.98
C ASP A 46 -1.10 3.37 15.51
N THR A 47 -1.00 2.22 16.18
CA THR A 47 -2.14 1.47 16.74
C THR A 47 -2.86 2.20 17.87
N ARG A 48 -2.29 3.26 18.44
CA ARG A 48 -2.97 4.13 19.42
C ARG A 48 -3.83 5.20 18.74
N ARG A 49 -3.83 5.26 17.41
CA ARG A 49 -4.57 6.20 16.57
C ARG A 49 -5.40 5.44 15.53
N LEU A 50 -5.32 5.82 14.26
CA LEU A 50 -6.01 5.15 13.15
C LEU A 50 -5.35 3.83 12.75
N GLY A 51 -4.10 3.58 13.18
CA GLY A 51 -3.39 2.33 12.91
C GLY A 51 -4.07 1.08 13.45
N ALA A 52 -5.04 1.18 14.38
CA ALA A 52 -5.85 0.03 14.76
C ALA A 52 -6.93 -0.31 13.72
N PHE A 53 -7.39 0.68 12.96
CA PHE A 53 -8.44 0.54 11.94
C PHE A 53 -7.86 0.27 10.55
N THR A 54 -6.73 0.91 10.24
CA THR A 54 -6.06 0.75 8.95
C THR A 54 -5.16 -0.48 8.92
N LYS A 55 -4.67 -0.99 10.05
CA LYS A 55 -3.81 -2.18 10.05
C LYS A 55 -4.61 -3.43 9.70
N VAL A 56 -4.24 -4.06 8.60
CA VAL A 56 -4.85 -5.32 8.13
C VAL A 56 -4.04 -6.51 8.62
N ASP A 57 -2.70 -6.40 8.57
CA ASP A 57 -1.79 -7.47 8.96
C ASP A 57 -0.50 -6.91 9.61
N LYS A 58 0.45 -7.77 9.92
CA LYS A 58 1.77 -7.37 10.40
C LYS A 58 2.51 -6.64 9.26
N ASP A 59 2.80 -5.36 9.51
CA ASP A 59 3.45 -4.45 8.55
C ASP A 59 2.61 -4.13 7.29
N THR A 60 1.31 -4.43 7.30
CA THR A 60 0.41 -4.17 6.18
C THR A 60 -0.79 -3.32 6.61
N TYR A 61 -1.08 -2.27 5.86
CA TYR A 61 -2.08 -1.26 6.20
C TYR A 61 -2.96 -0.92 5.00
N ARG A 62 -4.26 -0.85 5.25
CA ARG A 62 -5.29 -0.35 4.36
C ARG A 62 -5.32 1.16 4.35
N LEU A 63 -5.32 1.73 3.15
CA LEU A 63 -5.56 3.15 2.95
C LEU A 63 -7.02 3.49 3.31
N PRO A 64 -7.27 4.37 4.28
CA PRO A 64 -8.62 4.86 4.55
C PRO A 64 -9.10 5.76 3.39
N ALA A 65 -10.40 5.93 3.27
CA ALA A 65 -10.96 6.82 2.25
C ALA A 65 -10.71 8.29 2.62
N LEU A 66 -10.70 9.17 1.61
CA LEU A 66 -10.46 10.61 1.78
C LEU A 66 -11.49 11.28 2.71
N ASN A 67 -12.68 10.69 2.83
CA ASN A 67 -13.78 11.14 3.68
C ASN A 67 -13.68 10.65 5.14
N GLY A 68 -12.63 9.91 5.51
CA GLY A 68 -12.44 9.40 6.87
C GLY A 68 -13.29 8.17 7.21
N GLY A 69 -13.95 7.58 6.21
CA GLY A 69 -14.59 6.28 6.32
C GLY A 69 -13.57 5.15 6.25
N GLU A 70 -13.95 3.96 6.72
CA GLU A 70 -13.24 2.71 6.43
C GLU A 70 -13.12 2.61 4.91
N GLY A 71 -11.91 2.79 4.38
CA GLY A 71 -11.62 2.80 2.94
C GLY A 71 -12.23 1.57 2.26
N ALA A 72 -13.27 1.85 1.48
CA ALA A 72 -14.06 1.00 0.59
C ALA A 72 -14.30 -0.46 1.00
N THR A 73 -15.59 -0.75 1.14
CA THR A 73 -16.22 -2.02 0.75
C THR A 73 -15.63 -2.52 -0.56
N ILE A 74 -14.85 -3.61 -0.44
CA ILE A 74 -14.45 -4.62 -1.41
C ILE A 74 -15.17 -4.49 -2.76
N ALA A 75 -14.57 -3.86 -3.75
CA ALA A 75 -14.99 -3.98 -5.15
C ALA A 75 -13.88 -3.56 -6.13
N ASP A 76 -12.65 -4.01 -5.92
CA ASP A 76 -11.73 -4.44 -6.99
C ASP A 76 -10.40 -4.82 -6.34
N VAL A 77 -10.28 -6.11 -5.98
CA VAL A 77 -8.95 -6.72 -5.86
C VAL A 77 -8.44 -6.79 -7.30
N VAL A 78 -7.72 -5.77 -7.74
CA VAL A 78 -6.83 -5.95 -8.89
C VAL A 78 -5.65 -6.70 -8.33
N GLU A 79 -5.76 -8.02 -8.40
CA GLU A 79 -4.68 -8.98 -8.34
C GLU A 79 -3.64 -8.54 -9.37
N THR A 80 -2.71 -7.65 -9.01
CA THR A 80 -1.50 -7.47 -9.80
C THR A 80 -0.60 -8.65 -9.43
N PRO A 81 -0.33 -9.59 -10.34
CA PRO A 81 0.70 -10.57 -10.09
C PRO A 81 1.99 -9.77 -9.95
N VAL A 82 2.57 -9.78 -8.75
CA VAL A 82 3.93 -9.31 -8.55
C VAL A 82 4.81 -10.23 -9.40
N VAL A 83 5.12 -9.78 -10.60
CA VAL A 83 6.16 -10.37 -11.44
C VAL A 83 7.48 -10.01 -10.75
N VAL A 84 7.83 -10.79 -9.72
CA VAL A 84 9.20 -10.78 -9.19
C VAL A 84 10.04 -11.46 -10.25
N ASP A 85 10.60 -10.63 -11.12
CA ASP A 85 11.73 -10.97 -11.96
C ASP A 85 12.86 -11.44 -11.04
N LYS A 86 13.02 -12.76 -10.90
CA LYS A 86 14.15 -13.37 -10.22
C LYS A 86 14.83 -14.31 -11.19
N ALA A 87 15.76 -13.73 -11.94
CA ALA A 87 16.81 -14.44 -12.63
C ALA A 87 17.51 -15.46 -11.69
N ALA A 88 17.51 -16.72 -12.09
CA ALA A 88 18.50 -17.76 -11.78
C ALA A 88 18.26 -18.92 -12.78
N GLU A 89 19.05 -19.07 -13.84
CA GLU A 89 20.36 -19.74 -13.89
C GLU A 89 20.25 -21.17 -14.47
N VAL A 90 20.65 -21.30 -15.75
CA VAL A 90 21.54 -22.34 -16.34
C VAL A 90 21.13 -23.84 -16.32
N VAL A 91 21.07 -24.42 -17.55
CA VAL A 91 21.33 -25.83 -17.97
C VAL A 91 20.32 -26.88 -17.46
N VAL A 92 19.67 -27.69 -18.32
CA VAL A 92 20.22 -28.91 -18.94
C VAL A 92 19.59 -29.18 -20.32
N GLU A 93 20.46 -29.24 -21.33
CA GLU A 93 20.29 -29.96 -22.59
C GLU A 93 19.94 -31.44 -22.33
N SER A 94 18.83 -31.96 -22.86
CA SER A 94 18.71 -33.40 -23.14
C SER A 94 17.65 -33.70 -24.20
N LYS A 95 18.18 -34.16 -25.33
CA LYS A 95 17.57 -34.86 -26.46
C LYS A 95 16.38 -35.77 -26.10
N ASN A 96 15.38 -35.78 -26.97
CA ASN A 96 14.70 -37.00 -27.45
C ASN A 96 14.13 -36.64 -28.83
N ALA A 97 14.77 -37.09 -29.92
CA ALA A 97 14.72 -38.43 -30.52
C ALA A 97 13.50 -38.59 -31.42
#